data_AF-A0A6N6RF64-F1
#
_entry.id   AF-A0A6N6RF64-F1
#
_cell.length_a   1.000
_cell.length_b   1.000
_cell.length_c   1.000
_cell.angle_alpha   90.00
_cell.angle_beta   90.00
_cell.angle_gamma   90.00
#
_symmetry.space_group_name_H-M   'P 1'
#
loop_
_entity.id
_entity.type
_entity.pdbx_description
1 polymer ?
#
loop_
_entity_poly.entity_id
_entity_poly.type
_entity_poly.pdbx_seq_one_letter_code
_entity_poly.pdbx_strand_id
1 'polypeptide(L)'
;MGGYFGSHGPEQLKKLAQFKKRRAKVAFPRLKDRTTFSIKPNNVVKLSVEERARYAMQANADRRKRVAKALIITSALLLMLGFTAFKYGHLDSGINAGLVGSVCLEETDLQQKYLCHMEHGRSYRIQKLWRKSISQYEHALEINPHHLRAREVVIESLFILPPSDELRMRIDEHLDAYLKFHGETDFYTKHKAEQERRRSS
;
A
#
# COMPACT_ATOMS: atom_id res chain seq x y z
N MET A 1 -4.70 11.94 16.30
CA MET A 1 -3.80 11.67 17.46
C MET A 1 -4.67 11.64 18.72
N GLY A 2 -5.05 10.46 19.19
CA GLY A 2 -5.79 10.28 20.44
C GLY A 2 -4.92 9.50 21.42
N GLY A 3 -4.18 10.20 22.27
CA GLY A 3 -3.32 9.57 23.27
C GLY A 3 -4.15 9.00 24.42
N TYR A 4 -3.99 7.71 24.70
CA TYR A 4 -4.47 7.06 25.92
C TYR A 4 -3.69 7.59 27.13
N PHE A 5 -4.10 8.75 27.67
CA PHE A 5 -3.75 9.18 29.02
C PHE A 5 -4.86 8.71 29.97
N GLY A 6 -4.86 7.40 30.27
CA GLY A 6 -5.69 6.85 31.33
C GLY A 6 -5.12 7.22 32.69
N SER A 7 -5.84 8.05 33.44
CA SER A 7 -5.69 8.38 34.86
C SER A 7 -5.92 7.15 35.75
N HIS A 8 -5.13 6.11 35.54
CA HIS A 8 -5.22 4.86 36.27
C HIS A 8 -4.25 4.91 37.44
N GLY A 9 -4.80 5.35 38.58
CA GLY A 9 -4.08 5.55 39.83
C GLY A 9 -3.39 4.29 40.39
N PRO A 10 -2.66 4.45 41.51
CA PRO A 10 -1.81 3.41 42.11
C PRO A 10 -2.53 2.07 42.39
N GLU A 11 -3.85 2.06 42.48
CA GLU A 11 -4.64 0.82 42.62
C GLU A 11 -4.62 -0.09 41.38
N GLN A 12 -4.64 0.47 40.16
CA GLN A 12 -4.61 -0.36 38.96
C GLN A 12 -3.24 -0.99 38.75
N LEU A 13 -2.15 -0.29 39.09
CA LEU A 13 -0.80 -0.85 39.11
C LEU A 13 -0.69 -2.00 40.12
N LYS A 14 -1.32 -1.89 41.30
CA LYS A 14 -1.40 -3.00 42.27
C LYS A 14 -2.16 -4.20 41.71
N LYS A 15 -3.28 -3.98 41.00
CA LYS A 15 -4.05 -5.05 40.33
C LYS A 15 -3.25 -5.71 39.21
N LEU A 16 -2.52 -4.93 38.40
CA LEU A 16 -1.67 -5.45 37.33
C LEU A 16 -0.49 -6.27 37.87
N ALA A 17 0.13 -5.81 38.96
CA ALA A 17 1.21 -6.52 39.65
C ALA A 17 0.71 -7.85 40.24
N GLN A 18 -0.48 -7.86 40.87
CA GLN A 18 -1.11 -9.10 41.33
C GLN A 18 -1.45 -10.05 40.17
N PHE A 19 -1.92 -9.52 39.04
CA PHE A 19 -2.26 -10.33 37.86
C PHE A 19 -1.02 -11.00 37.25
N LYS A 20 0.10 -10.26 37.12
CA LYS A 20 1.39 -10.83 36.68
C LYS A 20 1.90 -11.90 37.65
N LYS A 21 1.74 -11.70 38.96
CA LYS A 21 2.15 -12.67 40.00
C LYS A 21 1.33 -13.96 39.93
N ARG A 22 0.03 -13.88 39.61
CA ARG A 22 -0.85 -15.05 39.40
C ARG A 22 -0.52 -15.79 38.10
N ARG A 23 -0.34 -15.08 36.98
CA ARG A 23 0.04 -15.71 35.70
C ARG A 23 1.43 -16.36 35.74
N ALA A 24 2.42 -15.75 36.40
CA ALA A 24 3.74 -16.35 36.55
C ALA A 24 3.71 -17.68 37.33
N LYS A 25 2.82 -17.80 38.33
CA LYS A 25 2.60 -19.05 39.07
C LYS A 25 1.94 -20.15 38.24
N VAL A 26 1.01 -19.78 37.35
CA VAL A 26 0.25 -20.75 36.52
C VAL A 26 1.02 -21.17 35.27
N ALA A 27 1.72 -20.23 34.62
CA ALA A 27 2.45 -20.51 33.38
C ALA A 27 3.74 -21.31 33.61
N PHE A 28 4.32 -21.24 34.81
CA PHE A 28 5.60 -21.89 35.09
C PHE A 28 5.64 -22.51 36.50
N PRO A 29 4.87 -23.59 36.75
CA PRO A 29 4.86 -24.26 38.06
C PRO A 29 6.23 -24.80 38.49
N ARG A 30 7.17 -24.97 37.55
CA ARG A 30 8.54 -25.49 37.78
C ARG A 30 9.64 -24.42 37.75
N LEU A 31 9.31 -23.13 37.74
CA LEU A 31 10.34 -22.08 37.66
C LEU A 31 11.11 -21.92 38.98
N LYS A 32 10.51 -22.27 40.13
CA LYS A 32 11.21 -22.30 41.43
C LYS A 32 12.38 -23.29 41.45
N ASP A 33 12.26 -24.42 40.75
CA ASP A 33 13.27 -25.47 40.75
C ASP A 33 14.40 -25.22 39.74
N ARG A 34 14.26 -24.21 38.87
CA ARG A 34 15.25 -23.86 37.84
C ARG A 34 15.97 -22.53 38.06
N THR A 35 15.63 -21.74 39.09
CA THR A 35 16.25 -20.43 39.34
C THR A 35 17.16 -20.38 40.57
N THR A 36 17.62 -21.51 41.11
CA THR A 36 18.90 -21.51 41.81
C THR A 36 20.02 -21.49 40.77
N PHE A 37 20.08 -20.42 39.97
CA PHE A 37 21.34 -19.99 39.38
C PHE A 37 22.21 -19.58 40.56
N SER A 38 22.86 -20.56 41.19
CA SER A 38 24.01 -20.32 42.03
C SER A 38 25.05 -19.74 41.09
N ILE A 39 25.07 -18.40 41.02
CA ILE A 39 26.23 -17.69 40.51
C ILE A 39 27.31 -18.07 41.51
N LYS A 40 28.03 -19.17 41.22
CA LYS A 40 29.28 -19.46 41.90
C LYS A 40 30.04 -18.14 41.84
N PRO A 41 30.44 -17.55 42.98
CA PRO A 41 31.22 -16.33 42.95
C PRO A 41 32.41 -16.66 42.08
N ASN A 42 32.40 -16.13 40.85
CA ASN A 42 33.51 -16.31 39.93
C ASN A 42 34.68 -15.78 40.73
N ASN A 43 35.67 -16.63 40.98
CA ASN A 43 36.94 -16.20 41.54
C ASN A 43 37.38 -15.05 40.65
N VAL A 44 37.18 -13.82 41.13
CA VAL A 44 37.59 -12.62 40.44
C VAL A 44 39.10 -12.66 40.58
N VAL A 45 39.75 -13.34 39.64
CA VAL A 45 41.19 -13.30 39.48
C VAL A 45 41.52 -11.82 39.50
N LYS A 46 42.26 -11.38 40.53
CA LYS A 46 42.65 -9.99 40.69
C LYS A 46 43.64 -9.68 39.58
N LEU A 47 43.11 -9.39 38.40
CA LEU A 47 43.88 -8.97 37.24
C LEU A 47 44.64 -7.69 37.61
N SER A 48 45.91 -7.65 37.25
CA SER A 48 46.75 -6.47 37.42
C SER A 48 46.18 -5.30 36.62
N VAL A 49 46.57 -4.07 36.98
CA VAL A 49 46.13 -2.86 36.26
C VAL A 49 46.51 -2.94 34.77
N GLU A 50 47.69 -3.51 34.46
CA GLU A 50 48.17 -3.70 33.10
C GLU A 50 47.34 -4.70 32.29
N GLU A 51 46.97 -5.83 32.90
CA GLU A 51 46.13 -6.84 32.24
C GLU A 51 44.74 -6.27 31.93
N ARG A 52 44.16 -5.50 32.85
CA ARG A 52 42.88 -4.81 32.61
C ARG A 52 42.97 -3.82 31.44
N ALA A 53 44.08 -3.10 31.32
CA ALA A 53 44.31 -2.18 30.20
C ALA A 53 44.42 -2.95 28.86
N ARG A 54 45.14 -4.07 28.82
CA ARG A 54 45.24 -4.93 27.63
C ARG A 54 43.87 -5.49 27.22
N TYR A 55 43.10 -6.01 28.17
CA TYR A 55 41.75 -6.51 27.91
C TYR A 55 40.82 -5.40 27.40
N ALA A 56 40.88 -4.21 28.00
CA ALA A 56 40.08 -3.07 27.55
C ALA A 56 40.45 -2.64 26.12
N MET A 57 41.75 -2.62 25.79
CA MET A 57 42.25 -2.29 24.45
C MET A 57 41.79 -3.32 23.41
N GLN A 58 41.91 -4.62 23.72
CA GLN A 58 41.45 -5.70 22.84
C GLN A 58 39.94 -5.67 22.63
N ALA A 59 39.17 -5.49 23.71
CA ALA A 59 37.71 -5.37 23.64
C ALA A 59 37.28 -4.17 22.78
N ASN A 60 37.99 -3.04 22.88
CA ASN A 60 37.75 -1.87 22.04
C ASN A 60 38.11 -2.11 20.57
N ALA A 61 39.20 -2.81 20.29
CA ALA A 61 39.58 -3.20 18.93
C ALA A 61 38.52 -4.11 18.29
N ASP A 62 38.02 -5.10 19.03
CA ASP A 62 36.97 -6.00 18.56
C ASP A 62 35.61 -5.30 18.40
N ARG A 63 35.32 -4.33 19.26
CA ARG A 63 34.13 -3.47 19.11
C ARG A 63 34.22 -2.65 17.81
N ARG A 64 35.37 -2.04 17.51
CA ARG A 64 35.58 -1.29 16.26
C ARG A 64 35.42 -2.17 15.03
N LYS A 65 35.99 -3.39 15.03
CA LYS A 65 35.82 -4.35 13.94
C LYS A 65 34.36 -4.74 13.71
N ARG A 66 33.58 -4.96 14.78
CA ARG A 66 32.14 -5.28 14.67
C ARG A 66 31.33 -4.11 14.13
N VAL A 67 31.59 -2.89 14.60
CA VAL A 67 30.91 -1.68 14.11
C VAL A 67 31.22 -1.43 12.63
N ALA A 68 32.48 -1.59 12.22
CA ALA A 68 32.87 -1.45 10.81
C ALA A 68 32.13 -2.45 9.90
N LYS A 69 32.05 -3.73 10.31
CA LYS A 69 31.29 -4.75 9.56
C LYS A 69 29.80 -4.41 9.46
N ALA A 70 29.19 -3.95 10.56
CA ALA A 70 27.79 -3.56 10.56
C ALA A 70 27.52 -2.40 9.58
N LEU A 71 28.38 -1.38 9.58
CA LEU A 71 28.25 -0.23 8.67
C LEU A 71 28.31 -0.64 7.19
N ILE A 72 29.23 -1.53 6.82
CA ILE A 72 29.35 -2.05 5.45
C ILE A 72 28.09 -2.82 5.02
N ILE A 73 27.53 -3.65 5.91
CA ILE A 73 26.31 -4.40 5.61
C ILE A 73 25.12 -3.45 5.45
N THR A 74 24.99 -2.46 6.34
CA THR A 74 23.89 -1.48 6.26
C THR A 74 23.97 -0.61 5.01
N SER A 75 25.17 -0.19 4.60
CA SER A 75 25.32 0.61 3.37
C SER A 75 25.01 -0.21 2.12
N ALA A 76 25.40 -1.48 2.07
CA ALA A 76 25.04 -2.38 0.97
C ALA A 76 23.52 -2.59 0.85
N LEU A 77 22.81 -2.76 1.99
CA LEU A 77 21.36 -2.86 2.01
C LEU A 77 20.68 -1.58 1.49
N LEU A 78 21.16 -0.40 1.91
CA LEU A 78 20.63 0.87 1.44
C LEU A 78 20.86 1.08 -0.07
N LEU A 79 22.02 0.66 -0.59
CA LEU A 79 22.29 0.71 -2.03
C LEU A 79 21.38 -0.24 -2.82
N MET A 80 21.13 -1.45 -2.32
CA MET A 80 20.19 -2.39 -2.95
C MET A 80 18.77 -1.82 -2.96
N LEU A 81 18.32 -1.25 -1.84
CA LEU A 81 17.00 -0.60 -1.76
C LEU A 81 16.93 0.62 -2.70
N GLY A 82 17.96 1.46 -2.73
CA GLY A 82 18.05 2.59 -3.64
C GLY A 82 18.04 2.18 -5.11
N PHE A 83 18.76 1.12 -5.47
CA PHE A 83 18.76 0.60 -6.84
C PHE A 83 17.41 0.00 -7.24
N THR A 84 16.74 -0.71 -6.33
CA THR A 84 15.36 -1.16 -6.59
C THR A 84 14.42 0.04 -6.74
N ALA A 85 14.48 1.03 -5.85
CA ALA A 85 13.67 2.23 -5.95
C ALA A 85 13.97 3.03 -7.24
N PHE A 86 15.21 3.04 -7.72
CA PHE A 86 15.58 3.70 -8.98
C PHE A 86 15.06 2.94 -10.20
N LYS A 87 15.25 1.60 -10.25
CA LYS A 87 14.75 0.75 -11.33
C LYS A 87 13.22 0.73 -11.42
N TYR A 88 12.55 0.70 -10.27
CA TYR A 88 11.09 0.63 -10.20
C TYR A 88 10.41 2.00 -10.03
N GLY A 89 11.15 3.04 -9.67
CA GLY A 89 10.62 4.40 -9.48
C GLY A 89 10.49 5.20 -10.77
N HIS A 90 11.10 4.75 -11.87
CA HIS A 90 10.87 5.32 -13.20
C HIS A 90 9.69 4.66 -13.93
N LEU A 91 9.15 3.56 -13.41
CA LEU A 91 7.83 3.06 -13.75
C LEU A 91 6.85 3.79 -12.83
N ASP A 92 6.08 4.74 -13.40
CA ASP A 92 4.99 5.45 -12.73
C ASP A 92 4.37 4.61 -11.61
N SER A 93 4.57 5.05 -10.37
CA SER A 93 4.27 4.39 -9.11
C SER A 93 2.78 4.13 -8.93
N GLY A 94 2.29 3.11 -9.62
CA GLY A 94 0.98 2.50 -9.47
C GLY A 94 1.05 1.09 -8.89
N ILE A 95 2.05 0.79 -8.04
CA ILE A 95 2.13 -0.51 -7.36
C ILE A 95 1.34 -0.46 -6.05
N ASN A 96 0.02 -0.53 -6.19
CA ASN A 96 -0.84 -1.08 -5.14
C ASN A 96 -0.71 -2.61 -5.18
N ALA A 97 0.34 -3.12 -4.56
CA ALA A 97 0.50 -4.54 -4.28
C ALA A 97 -0.58 -4.96 -3.26
N GLY A 98 -1.68 -5.54 -3.74
CA GLY A 98 -2.69 -6.09 -2.84
C GLY A 98 -4.06 -6.41 -3.45
N LEU A 99 -4.35 -6.00 -4.69
CA LEU A 99 -5.53 -6.49 -5.39
C LEU A 99 -5.06 -7.41 -6.50
N VAL A 100 -5.36 -8.69 -6.34
CA VAL A 100 -5.25 -9.73 -7.36
C VAL A 100 -5.85 -9.16 -8.64
N GLY A 101 -5.01 -8.64 -9.53
CA GLY A 101 -5.40 -8.34 -10.89
C GLY A 101 -5.81 -9.67 -11.45
N SER A 102 -7.11 -9.94 -11.49
CA SER A 102 -7.68 -10.97 -12.33
C SER A 102 -7.13 -10.68 -13.71
N VAL A 103 -6.06 -11.40 -14.08
CA VAL A 103 -5.55 -11.40 -15.44
C VAL A 103 -6.78 -11.77 -16.25
N CYS A 104 -7.23 -10.88 -17.12
CA CYS A 104 -8.19 -11.25 -18.15
C CYS A 104 -7.45 -12.30 -18.97
N LEU A 105 -7.52 -13.56 -18.55
CA LEU A 105 -6.97 -14.67 -19.30
C LEU A 105 -7.60 -14.60 -20.69
N GLU A 106 -6.90 -15.14 -21.70
CA GLU A 106 -7.44 -15.32 -23.04
C GLU A 106 -8.58 -16.37 -23.02
N GLU A 107 -9.62 -16.10 -22.23
CA GLU A 107 -10.83 -16.90 -22.18
C GLU A 107 -11.62 -16.64 -23.44
N THR A 108 -12.08 -17.72 -24.06
CA THR A 108 -12.85 -17.73 -25.31
C THR A 108 -14.24 -17.10 -25.17
N ASP A 109 -14.67 -16.79 -23.95
CA ASP A 109 -15.98 -16.22 -23.68
C ASP A 109 -15.97 -14.68 -23.70
N LEU A 110 -16.68 -14.11 -24.68
CA LEU A 110 -16.89 -12.67 -24.82
C LEU A 110 -17.53 -12.06 -23.56
N GLN A 111 -18.38 -12.80 -22.85
CA GLN A 111 -19.05 -12.30 -21.65
C GLN A 111 -18.06 -12.16 -20.48
N GLN A 112 -17.18 -13.15 -20.25
CA GLN A 112 -16.08 -13.03 -19.29
C GLN A 112 -15.14 -11.87 -19.64
N LYS A 113 -14.77 -11.72 -20.91
CA LYS A 113 -13.92 -10.62 -21.38
C LYS A 113 -14.57 -9.25 -21.09
N TYR A 114 -15.85 -9.11 -21.39
CA TYR A 114 -16.64 -7.92 -21.08
C TYR A 114 -16.62 -7.58 -19.58
N LEU A 115 -16.91 -8.57 -18.72
CA LEU A 115 -16.91 -8.38 -17.26
C LEU A 115 -15.53 -8.01 -16.73
N CYS A 116 -14.46 -8.59 -17.30
CA CYS A 116 -13.10 -8.28 -16.89
C CYS A 116 -12.74 -6.81 -17.17
N HIS A 117 -13.05 -6.32 -18.38
CA HIS A 117 -12.86 -4.91 -18.75
C HIS A 117 -13.70 -3.97 -17.87
N MET A 118 -14.94 -4.34 -17.54
CA MET A 118 -15.78 -3.56 -16.61
C MET A 118 -15.16 -3.43 -15.21
N GLU A 119 -14.68 -4.53 -14.63
CA GLU A 119 -14.05 -4.53 -13.31
C GLU A 119 -12.71 -3.79 -13.29
N HIS A 120 -11.89 -3.94 -14.33
CA HIS A 120 -10.65 -3.19 -14.49
C HIS A 120 -10.92 -1.68 -14.62
N GLY A 121 -11.90 -1.30 -15.45
CA GLY A 121 -12.33 0.09 -15.61
C GLY A 121 -12.79 0.70 -14.29
N ARG A 122 -13.61 -0.05 -13.52
CA ARG A 122 -14.04 0.34 -12.18
C ARG A 122 -12.87 0.54 -11.21
N SER A 123 -11.92 -0.40 -11.19
CA SER A 123 -10.74 -0.32 -10.33
C SER A 123 -9.88 0.90 -10.66
N TYR A 124 -9.62 1.16 -11.95
CA TYR A 124 -8.87 2.35 -12.37
C TYR A 124 -9.59 3.65 -12.04
N ARG A 125 -10.93 3.67 -12.15
CA ARG A 125 -11.74 4.84 -11.76
C ARG A 125 -11.62 5.15 -10.27
N ILE A 126 -11.67 4.13 -9.40
CA ILE A 126 -11.49 4.29 -7.95
C ILE A 126 -10.10 4.87 -7.64
N GLN A 127 -9.08 4.47 -8.40
CA GLN A 127 -7.71 4.97 -8.28
C GLN A 127 -7.48 6.33 -8.97
N LYS A 128 -8.53 6.96 -9.52
CA LYS A 128 -8.46 8.23 -10.29
C LYS A 128 -7.53 8.15 -11.51
N LEU A 129 -7.29 6.95 -12.04
CA LEU A 129 -6.53 6.71 -13.26
C LEU A 129 -7.46 6.82 -14.48
N TRP A 130 -7.99 8.02 -14.71
CA TRP A 130 -9.09 8.28 -15.66
C TRP A 130 -8.82 7.76 -17.07
N ARG A 131 -7.61 7.95 -17.61
CA ARG A 131 -7.24 7.47 -18.96
C ARG A 131 -7.28 5.94 -19.07
N LYS A 132 -6.77 5.23 -18.05
CA LYS A 132 -6.81 3.75 -18.01
C LYS A 132 -8.25 3.26 -17.84
N SER A 133 -9.03 3.94 -17.00
CA SER A 133 -10.45 3.66 -16.82
C SER A 133 -11.22 3.77 -18.15
N ILE A 134 -11.04 4.88 -18.88
CA ILE A 134 -11.70 5.12 -20.18
C ILE A 134 -11.39 3.97 -21.15
N SER A 135 -10.11 3.64 -21.33
CA SER A 135 -9.70 2.56 -22.23
C SER A 135 -10.36 1.21 -21.88
N GLN A 136 -10.45 0.86 -20.60
CA GLN A 136 -11.09 -0.39 -20.19
C GLN A 136 -12.60 -0.38 -20.44
N TYR A 137 -13.30 0.72 -20.15
CA TYR A 137 -14.72 0.81 -20.48
C TYR A 137 -14.99 0.86 -21.98
N GLU A 138 -14.09 1.43 -22.79
CA GLU A 138 -14.19 1.40 -24.25
C GLU A 138 -14.07 -0.03 -24.78
N HIS A 139 -13.14 -0.84 -24.29
CA HIS A 139 -13.10 -2.28 -24.62
C HIS A 139 -14.36 -3.04 -24.18
N ALA A 140 -14.95 -2.68 -23.04
CA ALA A 140 -16.24 -3.25 -22.64
C ALA A 140 -17.37 -2.85 -23.61
N LEU A 141 -17.37 -1.60 -24.11
CA LEU A 141 -18.33 -1.10 -25.10
C LEU A 141 -18.12 -1.67 -26.50
N GLU A 142 -16.90 -2.04 -26.87
CA GLU A 142 -16.63 -2.79 -28.11
C GLU A 142 -17.34 -4.15 -28.11
N ILE A 143 -17.42 -4.80 -26.95
CA ILE A 143 -18.08 -6.11 -26.78
C ILE A 143 -19.59 -5.94 -26.60
N ASN A 144 -20.02 -4.95 -25.82
CA ASN A 144 -21.43 -4.63 -25.59
C ASN A 144 -21.72 -3.13 -25.81
N PRO A 145 -22.01 -2.71 -27.06
CA PRO A 145 -22.21 -1.30 -27.41
C PRO A 145 -23.41 -0.64 -26.72
N HIS A 146 -24.39 -1.43 -26.29
CA HIS A 146 -25.63 -0.98 -25.65
C HIS A 146 -25.50 -0.85 -24.12
N HIS A 147 -24.31 -1.03 -23.56
CA HIS A 147 -24.15 -0.97 -22.12
C HIS A 147 -24.17 0.48 -21.58
N LEU A 148 -25.37 0.92 -21.18
CA LEU A 148 -25.66 2.27 -20.68
C LEU A 148 -24.61 2.78 -19.69
N ARG A 149 -24.37 2.03 -18.62
CA ARG A 149 -23.53 2.49 -17.51
C ARG A 149 -22.05 2.62 -17.87
N ALA A 150 -21.55 1.78 -18.78
CA ALA A 150 -20.16 1.89 -19.23
C ALA A 150 -19.97 3.18 -20.03
N ARG A 151 -20.94 3.50 -20.90
CA ARG A 151 -20.93 4.72 -21.72
C ARG A 151 -21.03 5.99 -20.86
N GLU A 152 -21.92 6.01 -19.86
CA GLU A 152 -21.99 7.13 -18.90
C GLU A 152 -20.65 7.38 -18.21
N VAL A 153 -19.99 6.31 -17.76
CA VAL A 153 -18.70 6.44 -17.06
C VAL A 153 -17.59 6.95 -17.99
N VAL A 154 -17.58 6.55 -19.26
CA VAL A 154 -16.63 7.10 -20.24
C VAL A 154 -16.86 8.60 -20.43
N ILE A 155 -18.11 9.01 -20.67
CA ILE A 155 -18.48 10.43 -20.83
C ILE A 155 -18.04 11.23 -19.60
N GLU A 156 -18.47 10.82 -18.40
CA GLU A 156 -18.08 11.48 -17.14
C GLU A 156 -16.55 11.57 -16.98
N SER A 157 -15.83 10.50 -17.30
CA SER A 157 -14.37 10.45 -17.16
C SER A 157 -13.65 11.36 -18.16
N LEU A 158 -14.18 11.51 -19.38
CA LEU A 158 -13.65 12.43 -20.39
C LEU A 158 -13.81 13.88 -19.93
N PHE A 159 -14.93 14.24 -19.29
CA PHE A 159 -15.13 15.59 -18.74
C PHE A 159 -14.15 15.95 -17.62
N ILE A 160 -13.59 14.97 -16.89
CA ILE A 160 -12.60 15.22 -15.82
C ILE A 160 -11.22 15.58 -16.38
N LEU A 161 -10.89 15.15 -17.59
CA LEU A 161 -9.60 15.43 -18.21
C LEU A 161 -9.47 16.91 -18.65
N PRO A 162 -8.25 17.46 -18.71
CA PRO A 162 -8.03 18.80 -19.26
C PRO A 162 -8.60 18.91 -20.68
N PRO A 163 -9.33 19.99 -21.01
CA PRO A 163 -9.98 20.09 -22.31
C PRO A 163 -8.95 20.11 -23.45
N SER A 164 -9.23 19.34 -24.49
CA SER A 164 -8.52 19.36 -25.78
C SER A 164 -9.52 19.09 -26.91
N ASP A 165 -9.18 19.46 -28.14
CA ASP A 165 -10.06 19.23 -29.28
C ASP A 165 -10.29 17.74 -29.55
N GLU A 166 -9.26 16.91 -29.34
CA GLU A 166 -9.39 15.45 -29.38
C GLU A 166 -10.42 14.93 -28.37
N LEU A 167 -10.36 15.39 -27.12
CA LEU A 167 -11.31 14.98 -26.09
C LEU A 167 -12.71 15.50 -26.37
N ARG A 168 -12.84 16.70 -26.95
CA ARG A 168 -14.14 17.23 -27.35
C ARG A 168 -14.79 16.33 -28.40
N MET A 169 -14.06 15.97 -29.46
CA MET A 169 -14.56 15.05 -30.49
C MET A 169 -15.00 13.71 -29.89
N ARG A 170 -14.17 13.12 -29.01
CA ARG A 170 -14.52 11.86 -28.34
C ARG A 170 -15.76 11.98 -27.46
N ILE A 171 -15.95 13.10 -26.76
CA ILE A 171 -17.18 13.33 -25.98
C ILE A 171 -18.39 13.36 -26.90
N ASP A 172 -18.31 14.06 -28.03
CA ASP A 172 -19.40 14.14 -29.00
C ASP A 172 -19.74 12.77 -29.59
N GLU A 173 -18.74 11.97 -29.97
CA GLU A 173 -18.93 10.59 -30.45
C GLU A 173 -19.68 9.72 -29.42
N HIS A 174 -19.29 9.79 -28.14
CA HIS A 174 -19.94 9.01 -27.09
C HIS A 174 -21.34 9.52 -26.75
N LEU A 175 -21.60 10.83 -26.84
CA LEU A 175 -22.93 11.43 -26.65
C LEU A 175 -23.88 11.05 -27.79
N ASP A 176 -23.41 11.08 -29.04
CA ASP A 176 -24.21 10.70 -30.21
C ASP A 176 -24.56 9.20 -30.16
N ALA A 177 -23.59 8.36 -29.78
CA ALA A 177 -23.83 6.94 -29.56
C ALA A 177 -24.79 6.69 -28.39
N TYR A 178 -24.70 7.46 -27.31
CA TYR A 178 -25.64 7.39 -26.19
C TYR A 178 -27.06 7.73 -26.64
N LEU A 179 -27.24 8.85 -27.33
CA LEU A 179 -28.53 9.29 -27.86
C LEU A 179 -29.14 8.22 -28.78
N LYS A 180 -28.32 7.64 -29.67
CA LYS A 180 -28.76 6.59 -30.60
C LYS A 180 -29.29 5.34 -29.88
N PHE A 181 -28.64 4.89 -28.79
CA PHE A 181 -29.00 3.64 -28.13
C PHE A 181 -29.99 3.80 -26.99
N HIS A 182 -30.08 4.98 -26.39
CA HIS A 182 -30.81 5.20 -25.13
C HIS A 182 -31.82 6.35 -25.19
N GLY A 183 -31.82 7.13 -26.28
CA GLY A 183 -32.67 8.31 -26.42
C GLY A 183 -32.20 9.48 -25.57
N GLU A 184 -33.04 10.50 -25.50
CA GLU A 184 -32.80 11.69 -24.67
C GLU A 184 -33.11 11.37 -23.21
N THR A 185 -32.13 11.60 -22.34
CA THR A 185 -32.25 11.45 -20.89
C THR A 185 -31.71 12.70 -20.20
N ASP A 186 -32.02 12.89 -18.92
CA ASP A 186 -31.43 13.98 -18.13
C ASP A 186 -29.89 13.93 -18.14
N PHE A 187 -29.31 12.72 -18.19
CA PHE A 187 -27.87 12.53 -18.31
C PHE A 187 -27.35 13.11 -19.63
N TYR A 188 -27.98 12.79 -20.76
CA TYR A 188 -27.60 13.30 -22.07
C TYR A 188 -27.73 14.82 -22.14
N THR A 189 -28.90 15.36 -21.78
CA THR A 189 -29.19 16.81 -21.85
C THR A 189 -28.20 17.62 -21.02
N LYS A 190 -27.88 17.15 -19.80
CA LYS A 190 -26.89 17.80 -18.93
C LYS A 190 -25.50 17.84 -19.55
N HIS A 191 -25.00 16.70 -20.05
CA HIS A 191 -23.64 16.62 -20.58
C HIS A 191 -23.50 17.27 -21.97
N LYS A 192 -24.55 17.28 -22.78
CA LYS A 192 -24.58 18.02 -24.04
C LYS A 192 -24.47 19.53 -23.80
N ALA A 193 -25.27 20.06 -22.87
CA ALA A 193 -25.19 21.47 -22.50
C ALA A 193 -23.82 21.86 -21.90
N GLU A 194 -23.22 20.99 -21.08
CA GLU A 194 -21.87 21.22 -20.55
C GLU A 194 -20.81 21.24 -21.65
N GLN A 195 -20.92 20.36 -22.65
CA GLN A 195 -20.01 20.35 -23.80
C GLN A 195 -20.11 21.64 -24.62
N GLU A 196 -21.33 22.15 -24.82
CA GLU A 196 -21.56 23.42 -25.51
C GLU A 196 -20.95 24.60 -24.76
N ARG A 197 -21.09 24.65 -23.42
CA ARG A 197 -20.43 25.67 -22.60
C ARG A 197 -18.91 25.64 -22.76
N ARG A 198 -18.30 24.44 -22.74
CA ARG A 198 -16.85 24.26 -22.94
C ARG A 198 -16.35 24.67 -24.32
N ARG A 199 -17.23 24.76 -25.33
CA ARG A 199 -16.88 25.27 -26.67
C ARG A 199 -16.94 26.80 -26.73
N SER A 200 -17.76 27.42 -25.88
CA SER A 200 -17.90 28.88 -25.81
C SER A 200 -16.85 29.58 -24.94
N SER A 201 -16.15 28.83 -24.08
CA SER A 201 -15.04 29.31 -23.23
C SER A 201 -13.70 29.20 -23.94
#